data_AF-A0A2Z5JIY1-F1
#
_entry.id   AF-A0A2Z5JIY1-F1
#
_cell.length_a   1.000
_cell.length_b   1.000
_cell.length_c   1.000
_cell.angle_alpha   90.00
_cell.angle_beta   90.00
_cell.angle_gamma   90.00
#
_symmetry.space_group_name_H-M   'P 1'
#
loop_
_entity.id
_entity.type
_entity.pdbx_description
1 polymer ?
#
loop_
_entity_poly.entity_id
_entity_poly.type
_entity_poly.pdbx_seq_one_letter_code
_entity_poly.pdbx_strand_id
1 'polypeptide(L)'
;MGAAVLVLGGCDALNTDKTPDRVRNGTSELDLTVTGRPTPGSLSITEQVLARLKARDVGGLADLAAEDKGSKGDAKRWVTRWGKAAQHPVTAHFLLGEKESTVDVRFTGERAALSLLLKDNGYDDEYGVVLSEND
;
A
#
# COMPACT_ATOMS: atom_id res chain seq x y z
N MET A 1 -24.79 -26.75 42.50
CA MET A 1 -23.78 -27.11 41.48
C MET A 1 -24.50 -27.41 40.18
N GLY A 2 -24.10 -26.79 39.07
CA GLY A 2 -24.69 -26.97 37.75
C GLY A 2 -24.45 -25.75 36.89
N ALA A 3 -23.25 -25.64 36.31
CA ALA A 3 -22.81 -24.51 35.51
C ALA A 3 -23.51 -24.52 34.14
N ALA A 4 -24.16 -23.41 33.77
CA ALA A 4 -24.63 -23.17 32.43
C ALA A 4 -23.46 -22.63 31.58
N VAL A 5 -22.97 -23.44 30.64
CA VAL A 5 -21.97 -23.01 29.65
C VAL A 5 -22.72 -22.36 28.49
N LEU A 6 -22.76 -21.03 28.50
CA LEU A 6 -23.20 -20.26 27.34
C LEU A 6 -22.05 -20.23 26.32
N VAL A 7 -22.15 -21.08 25.32
CA VAL A 7 -21.37 -20.98 24.08
C VAL A 7 -21.90 -19.75 23.33
N LEU A 8 -21.26 -18.61 23.52
CA LEU A 8 -21.41 -17.49 22.59
C LEU A 8 -20.44 -17.75 21.44
N GLY A 9 -21.00 -18.36 20.39
CA GLY A 9 -20.37 -18.54 19.10
C GLY A 9 -19.82 -17.21 18.60
N GLY A 10 -18.58 -17.28 18.11
CA GLY A 10 -17.81 -16.14 17.65
C GLY A 10 -18.58 -15.27 16.66
N CYS A 11 -18.43 -13.96 16.84
CA CYS A 11 -18.78 -12.97 15.84
C CYS A 11 -17.83 -13.13 14.64
N ASP A 12 -18.18 -14.01 13.72
CA ASP A 12 -17.61 -14.05 12.38
C ASP A 12 -18.55 -13.27 11.45
N ALA A 13 -18.47 -11.95 11.52
CA ALA A 13 -19.13 -11.05 10.57
C ALA A 13 -18.55 -9.65 10.75
N LEU A 14 -17.57 -9.30 9.91
CA LEU A 14 -17.32 -7.98 9.30
C LEU A 14 -15.91 -8.05 8.67
N ASN A 15 -15.85 -8.36 7.37
CA ASN A 15 -14.65 -8.30 6.50
C ASN A 15 -13.31 -8.43 7.24
N THR A 16 -12.93 -9.66 7.58
CA THR A 16 -11.56 -9.93 7.99
C THR A 16 -10.69 -9.85 6.75
N ASP A 17 -10.26 -8.63 6.42
CA ASP A 17 -9.04 -8.38 5.68
C ASP A 17 -7.96 -9.29 6.29
N LYS A 18 -7.64 -10.38 5.58
CA LYS A 18 -6.70 -11.43 6.05
C LYS A 18 -5.25 -10.97 5.97
N THR A 19 -5.03 -9.71 5.65
CA THR A 19 -3.72 -9.13 5.53
C THR A 19 -3.09 -9.06 6.92
N PRO A 20 -1.94 -9.73 7.13
CA PRO A 20 -1.26 -9.70 8.41
C PRO A 20 -1.00 -8.26 8.88
N ASP A 21 -1.05 -7.99 10.18
CA ASP A 21 -0.85 -6.64 10.73
C ASP A 21 0.48 -6.01 10.27
N ARG A 22 1.52 -6.84 10.08
CA ARG A 22 2.79 -6.41 9.51
C ARG A 22 2.70 -5.89 8.07
N VAL A 23 1.79 -6.40 7.26
CA VAL A 23 1.54 -5.91 5.91
C VAL A 23 0.67 -4.67 5.98
N ARG A 24 -0.32 -4.65 6.87
CA ARG A 24 -1.20 -3.49 7.10
C ARG A 24 -0.42 -2.25 7.53
N ASN A 25 0.56 -2.44 8.40
CA ASN A 25 1.39 -1.35 8.95
C ASN A 25 2.63 -1.04 8.10
N GLY A 26 2.80 -1.66 6.92
CA GLY A 26 4.00 -1.48 6.09
C GLY A 26 5.30 -2.06 6.68
N THR A 27 5.24 -2.81 7.78
CA THR A 27 6.40 -3.36 8.51
C THR A 27 6.83 -4.76 8.06
N SER A 28 6.28 -5.27 6.96
CA SER A 28 6.81 -6.49 6.34
C SER A 28 8.20 -6.21 5.82
N GLU A 29 9.13 -7.16 5.95
CA GLU A 29 10.49 -7.02 5.41
C GLU A 29 10.42 -6.73 3.90
N LEU A 30 10.63 -5.46 3.55
CA LEU A 30 10.83 -4.97 2.20
C LEU A 30 12.33 -4.87 2.00
N ASP A 31 12.83 -5.50 0.93
CA ASP A 31 14.19 -5.23 0.46
C ASP A 31 14.15 -3.92 -0.36
N LEU A 32 14.02 -2.81 0.37
CA LEU A 32 13.76 -1.48 -0.16
C LEU A 32 14.99 -0.59 -0.01
N THR A 33 15.47 -0.08 -1.13
CA THR A 33 16.45 1.02 -1.18
C THR A 33 15.72 2.33 -1.43
N VAL A 34 15.91 3.31 -0.54
CA VAL A 34 15.29 4.63 -0.65
C VAL A 34 16.33 5.65 -1.10
N THR A 35 15.96 6.49 -2.07
CA THR A 35 16.79 7.60 -2.56
C THR A 35 15.96 8.88 -2.70
N GLY A 36 16.60 10.05 -2.67
CA GLY A 36 15.91 11.35 -2.66
C GLY A 36 15.73 11.91 -1.25
N ARG A 37 14.69 12.73 -1.05
CA ARG A 37 14.37 13.35 0.24
C ARG A 37 12.90 13.11 0.63
N PRO A 38 12.53 11.90 1.07
CA PRO A 38 11.19 11.63 1.58
C PRO A 38 10.95 12.37 2.91
N THR A 39 9.70 12.76 3.13
CA THR A 39 9.16 13.00 4.48
C THR A 39 8.78 11.67 5.15
N PRO A 40 8.66 11.60 6.49
CA PRO A 40 8.23 10.39 7.18
C PRO A 40 6.94 9.78 6.62
N GLY A 41 5.92 10.60 6.33
CA GLY A 41 4.64 10.11 5.83
C GLY A 41 4.67 9.71 4.37
N SER A 42 5.40 10.43 3.52
CA SER A 42 5.60 10.02 2.10
C SER A 42 6.34 8.69 1.99
N LEU A 43 7.31 8.42 2.88
CA LEU A 43 7.96 7.12 2.97
C LEU A 43 6.98 6.05 3.47
N SER A 44 6.25 6.34 4.55
CA SER A 44 5.32 5.38 5.14
C SER A 44 4.23 4.93 4.16
N ILE A 45 3.60 5.85 3.42
CA ILE A 45 2.59 5.47 2.43
C ILE A 45 3.18 4.64 1.29
N THR A 46 4.43 4.95 0.88
CA THR A 46 5.14 4.18 -0.15
C THR A 46 5.41 2.76 0.33
N GLU A 47 5.90 2.58 1.55
CA GLU A 47 6.13 1.27 2.17
C GLU A 47 4.83 0.47 2.30
N GLN A 48 3.73 1.11 2.70
CA GLN A 48 2.41 0.48 2.76
C GLN A 48 1.96 0.00 1.38
N VAL A 49 2.04 0.84 0.34
CA VAL A 49 1.72 0.44 -1.04
C VAL A 49 2.55 -0.77 -1.48
N LEU A 50 3.87 -0.74 -1.26
CA LEU A 50 4.77 -1.84 -1.61
C LEU A 50 4.44 -3.13 -0.86
N ALA A 51 4.11 -3.03 0.43
CA ALA A 51 3.71 -4.16 1.24
C ALA A 51 2.40 -4.79 0.73
N ARG A 52 1.40 -3.98 0.36
CA ARG A 52 0.13 -4.47 -0.22
C ARG A 52 0.34 -5.11 -1.58
N LEU A 53 1.19 -4.54 -2.43
CA LEU A 53 1.57 -5.15 -3.72
C LEU A 53 2.27 -6.51 -3.52
N LYS A 54 3.23 -6.59 -2.60
CA LYS A 54 3.93 -7.83 -2.26
C LYS A 54 2.98 -8.88 -1.68
N ALA A 55 2.01 -8.47 -0.86
CA ALA A 55 0.97 -9.36 -0.33
C ALA A 55 -0.14 -9.69 -1.34
N ARG A 56 -0.17 -9.02 -2.50
CA ARG A 56 -1.26 -9.06 -3.49
C ARG A 56 -2.62 -8.70 -2.90
N ASP A 57 -2.62 -7.80 -1.94
CA ASP A 57 -3.81 -7.36 -1.23
C ASP A 57 -4.49 -6.20 -1.98
N VAL A 58 -5.48 -6.56 -2.78
CA VAL A 58 -6.30 -5.59 -3.53
C VAL A 58 -7.15 -4.72 -2.62
N GLY A 59 -7.63 -5.27 -1.49
CA GLY A 59 -8.51 -4.54 -0.57
C GLY A 59 -7.72 -3.45 0.13
N GLY A 60 -6.63 -3.83 0.80
CA GLY A 60 -5.80 -2.87 1.50
C GLY A 60 -5.06 -1.90 0.59
N LEU A 61 -4.75 -2.26 -0.67
CA LEU A 61 -4.23 -1.27 -1.62
C LEU A 61 -5.30 -0.24 -2.01
N ALA A 62 -6.55 -0.66 -2.17
CA ALA A 62 -7.66 0.27 -2.47
C ALA A 62 -7.95 1.23 -1.31
N ASP A 63 -7.75 0.78 -0.07
CA ASP A 63 -7.93 1.60 1.15
C ASP A 63 -6.88 2.72 1.27
N LEU A 64 -5.74 2.62 0.57
CA LEU A 64 -4.72 3.68 0.53
C LEU A 64 -5.02 4.77 -0.51
N ALA A 65 -6.05 4.58 -1.33
CA ALA A 65 -6.35 5.51 -2.41
C ALA A 65 -6.77 6.88 -1.86
N ALA A 66 -6.21 7.95 -2.42
CA ALA A 66 -6.59 9.32 -2.05
C ALA A 66 -8.04 9.68 -2.46
N GLU A 67 -8.64 8.91 -3.37
CA GLU A 67 -10.00 9.12 -3.86
C GLU A 67 -10.81 7.82 -3.80
N ASP A 68 -11.98 7.86 -3.13
CA ASP A 68 -12.82 6.69 -2.85
C ASP A 68 -13.47 6.04 -4.09
N LYS A 69 -13.56 6.76 -5.21
CA LYS A 69 -14.29 6.29 -6.40
C LYS A 69 -13.35 5.60 -7.39
N GLY A 70 -13.52 4.27 -7.56
CA GLY A 70 -12.80 3.48 -8.57
C GLY A 70 -11.57 2.72 -8.05
N SER A 71 -11.14 3.02 -6.82
CA SER A 71 -9.91 2.51 -6.19
C SER A 71 -9.74 0.99 -6.26
N LYS A 72 -10.81 0.21 -6.09
CA LYS A 72 -10.71 -1.27 -6.12
C LYS A 72 -10.38 -1.84 -7.50
N GLY A 73 -10.90 -1.25 -8.57
CA GLY A 73 -10.61 -1.67 -9.94
C GLY A 73 -9.15 -1.39 -10.29
N ASP A 74 -8.66 -0.23 -9.87
CA ASP A 74 -7.29 0.21 -10.12
C ASP A 74 -6.28 -0.56 -9.27
N ALA A 75 -6.59 -0.77 -7.98
CA ALA A 75 -5.82 -1.63 -7.09
C ALA A 75 -5.68 -3.05 -7.66
N LYS A 76 -6.76 -3.60 -8.25
CA LYS A 76 -6.70 -4.92 -8.91
C LYS A 76 -5.75 -4.91 -10.10
N ARG A 77 -5.75 -3.87 -10.94
CA ARG A 77 -4.82 -3.73 -12.06
C ARG A 77 -3.38 -3.63 -11.58
N TRP A 78 -3.14 -2.81 -10.56
CA TRP A 78 -1.81 -2.65 -9.96
C TRP A 78 -1.28 -3.96 -9.36
N VAL A 79 -2.08 -4.68 -8.57
CA VAL A 79 -1.68 -5.99 -8.03
C VAL A 79 -1.40 -6.99 -9.16
N THR A 80 -2.20 -6.97 -10.23
CA THR A 80 -2.00 -7.86 -11.39
C THR A 80 -0.70 -7.53 -12.11
N ARG A 81 -0.40 -6.25 -12.32
CA ARG A 81 0.79 -5.79 -13.05
C ARG A 81 2.07 -5.92 -12.22
N TRP A 82 2.02 -5.53 -10.96
CA TRP A 82 3.21 -5.34 -10.13
C TRP A 82 3.36 -6.33 -8.98
N GLY A 83 2.33 -7.11 -8.64
CA GLY A 83 2.38 -8.00 -7.48
C GLY A 83 3.40 -9.16 -7.60
N LYS A 84 3.83 -9.50 -8.82
CA LYS A 84 4.98 -10.41 -9.03
C LYS A 84 6.31 -9.66 -8.88
N ALA A 85 6.42 -8.48 -9.49
CA ALA A 85 7.60 -7.63 -9.40
C ALA A 85 7.93 -7.23 -7.95
N ALA A 86 6.90 -6.96 -7.14
CA ALA A 86 7.00 -6.62 -5.72
C ALA A 86 7.55 -7.74 -4.82
N GLN A 87 7.78 -8.95 -5.36
CA GLN A 87 8.51 -10.01 -4.65
C GLN A 87 10.03 -9.82 -4.69
N HIS A 88 10.52 -8.92 -5.55
CA HIS A 88 11.95 -8.65 -5.76
C HIS A 88 12.39 -7.37 -5.04
N PRO A 89 13.71 -7.17 -4.84
CA PRO A 89 14.23 -5.95 -4.27
C PRO A 89 13.79 -4.72 -5.06
N VAL A 90 13.48 -3.65 -4.34
CA VAL A 90 12.83 -2.46 -4.88
C VAL A 90 13.65 -1.21 -4.54
N THR A 91 13.75 -0.30 -5.50
CA THR A 91 14.29 1.05 -5.28
C THR A 91 13.17 2.06 -5.41
N ALA A 92 12.95 2.89 -4.38
CA ALA A 92 12.05 4.03 -4.43
C ALA A 92 12.85 5.33 -4.51
N HIS A 93 12.61 6.12 -5.55
CA HIS A 93 13.23 7.42 -5.76
C HIS A 93 12.22 8.53 -5.57
N PHE A 94 12.39 9.31 -4.51
CA PHE A 94 11.51 10.42 -4.15
C PHE A 94 11.94 11.69 -4.88
N LEU A 95 11.08 12.15 -5.79
CA LEU A 95 11.24 13.40 -6.50
C LEU A 95 10.64 14.54 -5.67
N LEU A 96 11.34 15.68 -5.61
CA LEU A 96 10.87 16.86 -4.90
C LEU A 96 9.77 17.56 -5.72
N GLY A 97 8.58 17.67 -5.16
CA GLY A 97 7.50 18.53 -5.64
C GLY A 97 6.96 19.40 -4.50
N GLU A 98 6.56 20.64 -4.81
CA GLU A 98 6.16 21.64 -3.79
C GLU A 98 4.81 21.33 -3.10
N LYS A 99 3.98 20.44 -3.67
CA LYS A 99 2.63 20.08 -3.17
C LYS A 99 2.21 18.62 -3.40
N GLU A 100 2.89 17.93 -4.30
CA GLU A 100 2.63 16.53 -4.66
C GLU A 100 3.99 15.83 -4.70
N SER A 101 4.09 14.67 -4.07
CA SER A 101 5.33 13.88 -4.07
C SER A 101 5.22 12.76 -5.09
N THR A 102 6.08 12.79 -6.10
CA THR A 102 6.20 11.69 -7.06
C THR A 102 7.27 10.72 -6.59
N VAL A 103 6.96 9.42 -6.62
CA VAL A 103 7.92 8.37 -6.26
C VAL A 103 8.06 7.41 -7.43
N ASP A 104 9.26 7.35 -8.00
CA ASP A 104 9.60 6.35 -9.01
C ASP A 104 10.05 5.06 -8.32
N VAL A 105 9.25 4.01 -8.47
CA VAL A 105 9.49 2.69 -7.90
C VAL A 105 10.02 1.76 -8.99
N ARG A 106 11.19 1.18 -8.77
CA ARG A 106 11.82 0.20 -9.66
C ARG A 106 12.00 -1.13 -8.96
N PHE A 107 11.39 -2.17 -9.50
CA PHE A 107 11.59 -3.53 -9.06
C PHE A 107 12.77 -4.15 -9.82
N THR A 108 13.63 -4.88 -9.12
CA THR A 108 14.76 -5.58 -9.74
C THR A 108 14.26 -6.57 -10.79
N GLY A 109 14.82 -6.48 -12.00
CA GLY A 109 14.45 -7.35 -13.13
C GLY A 109 13.29 -6.82 -13.97
N GLU A 110 12.58 -5.78 -13.52
CA GLU A 110 11.55 -5.11 -14.31
C GLU A 110 12.13 -3.95 -15.13
N ARG A 111 11.68 -3.84 -16.39
CA ARG A 111 12.07 -2.71 -17.26
C ARG A 111 11.24 -1.46 -16.99
N ALA A 112 9.98 -1.63 -16.61
CA ALA A 112 9.08 -0.53 -16.34
C ALA A 112 9.16 -0.12 -14.87
N ALA A 113 9.12 1.19 -14.63
CA ALA A 113 8.95 1.74 -13.29
C ALA A 113 7.46 1.93 -12.98
N LEU A 114 7.11 1.82 -11.71
CA LEU A 114 5.83 2.25 -11.17
C LEU A 114 5.99 3.68 -10.65
N SER A 115 5.26 4.63 -11.22
CA SER A 115 5.23 6.01 -10.70
C SER A 115 4.08 6.14 -9.70
N LEU A 116 4.40 6.42 -8.44
CA LEU A 116 3.41 6.77 -7.42
C LEU A 116 3.23 8.28 -7.40
N LEU A 117 1.97 8.73 -7.41
CA LEU A 117 1.62 10.10 -7.12
C LEU A 117 0.99 10.14 -5.72
N LEU A 118 1.70 10.76 -4.78
CA LEU A 118 1.26 10.92 -3.41
C LEU A 118 0.61 12.29 -3.24
N LYS A 119 -0.62 12.28 -2.72
CA LYS A 119 -1.43 13.47 -2.51
C LYS A 119 -1.47 13.77 -1.01
N ASP A 120 -0.91 14.91 -0.64
CA ASP A 120 -1.00 15.45 0.73
C ASP A 120 -2.47 15.66 1.08
N ASN A 121 -2.91 15.11 2.21
CA ASN A 121 -4.28 15.21 2.67
C ASN A 121 -4.54 16.45 3.55
N GLY A 122 -3.53 17.30 3.75
CA GLY A 122 -3.58 18.56 4.49
C GLY A 122 -3.39 18.43 6.00
N TYR A 123 -3.10 17.23 6.51
CA TYR A 123 -2.91 16.96 7.94
C TYR A 123 -1.62 16.17 8.20
N ASP A 124 -0.79 16.68 9.12
CA ASP A 124 0.31 15.97 9.79
C ASP A 124 1.17 15.03 8.89
N ASP A 125 1.54 15.50 7.70
CA ASP A 125 2.36 14.74 6.73
C ASP A 125 1.71 13.42 6.27
N GLU A 126 0.39 13.29 6.34
CA GLU A 126 -0.34 12.11 5.86
C GLU A 126 -0.67 12.22 4.35
N TYR A 127 -0.47 11.12 3.63
CA TYR A 127 -0.65 11.06 2.18
C TYR A 127 -1.59 9.93 1.79
N GLY A 128 -2.42 10.17 0.77
CA GLY A 128 -3.05 9.11 -0.01
C GLY A 128 -2.29 8.85 -1.32
N VAL A 129 -2.50 7.71 -1.95
CA VAL A 129 -1.93 7.40 -3.28
C VAL A 129 -2.99 7.55 -4.37
N VAL A 130 -2.62 8.16 -5.50
CA VAL A 130 -3.46 8.14 -6.70
C VAL A 130 -3.22 6.84 -7.45
N LEU A 131 -4.20 5.95 -7.40
CA LEU A 131 -4.20 4.67 -8.11
C LEU A 131 -4.68 4.89 -9.56
N SER A 132 -3.93 5.64 -10.35
CA SER A 132 -4.23 5.79 -11.78
C SER A 132 -2.97 5.49 -12.57
N GLU A 133 -3.08 4.60 -13.54
CA GLU A 133 -2.03 4.46 -14.54
C GLU A 133 -2.23 5.63 -15.51
N ASN A 134 -1.28 6.57 -15.56
CA ASN A 134 -1.26 7.53 -16.67
C ASN A 134 -1.05 6.71 -17.95
N ASP A 135 -2.03 6.75 -18.85
CA ASP A 135 -2.01 6.10 -20.17
C ASP A 135 -0.98 6.77 -21.09
#